data_AF-A0A917GHN1-F1
#
_entry.id   AF-A0A917GHN1-F1
#
_cell.length_a   1.000
_cell.length_b   1.000
_cell.length_c   1.000
_cell.angle_alpha   90.00
_cell.angle_beta   90.00
_cell.angle_gamma   90.00
#
_symmetry.space_group_name_H-M   'P 1'
#
loop_
_entity.id
_entity.type
_entity.pdbx_description
1 polymer ?
#
loop_
_entity_poly.entity_id
_entity_poly.type
_entity_poly.pdbx_seq_one_letter_code
_entity_poly.pdbx_strand_id
1 'polypeptide(L)'
;MKNTDRQQFTGCLACYTKRYKVLKKTVIKQIIILIVMLQIASLSYGQKNNKIMKIEDIELFQKSIEYPYQASEKRKMTILNNMNKLEKGMTKAQVIELMTLPDDANLTYDFKKANSDNVIGFSLVYLLRRNIESGSGLEKNEKLLRIHFDNYDKIIWSHSIDIDGFRAIEKE
;
A
#
# COMPACT_ATOMS: atom_id res chain seq x y z
N MET A 1 -18.07 -1.11 84.97
CA MET A 1 -17.23 -1.20 83.76
C MET A 1 -18.04 -0.67 82.59
N LYS A 2 -17.60 0.43 81.97
CA LYS A 2 -18.34 1.21 80.97
C LYS A 2 -18.24 0.56 79.60
N ASN A 3 -19.39 0.42 78.94
CA ASN A 3 -19.55 -0.18 77.63
C ASN A 3 -20.08 0.91 76.68
N THR A 4 -19.18 1.77 76.22
CA THR A 4 -19.46 2.90 75.33
C THR A 4 -18.21 3.11 74.50
N ASP A 5 -18.09 2.45 73.34
CA ASP A 5 -17.16 2.80 72.24
C ASP A 5 -17.35 1.85 71.03
N ARG A 6 -18.57 1.77 70.48
CA ARG A 6 -18.83 0.92 69.30
C ARG A 6 -19.92 1.46 68.36
N GLN A 7 -19.96 2.78 68.09
CA GLN A 7 -20.96 3.33 67.15
C GLN A 7 -20.49 4.47 66.23
N GLN A 8 -19.20 4.57 65.87
CA GLN A 8 -18.74 5.65 64.97
C GLN A 8 -18.00 5.25 63.69
N PHE A 9 -17.93 3.97 63.31
CA PHE A 9 -17.11 3.54 62.16
C PHE A 9 -17.85 2.88 60.97
N THR A 10 -19.18 2.97 60.89
CA THR A 10 -19.94 2.37 59.75
C THR A 10 -20.48 3.37 58.73
N GLY A 11 -20.45 4.68 59.02
CA GLY A 11 -20.98 5.72 58.14
C GLY A 11 -20.09 6.10 56.94
N CYS A 12 -18.81 5.72 56.92
CA CYS A 12 -17.84 6.22 55.92
C CYS A 12 -17.68 5.30 54.68
N LEU A 13 -17.92 4.00 54.81
CA LEU A 13 -17.68 3.03 53.72
C LEU A 13 -18.77 3.01 52.63
N ALA A 14 -20.02 3.38 52.96
CA ALA A 14 -21.12 3.43 51.99
C ALA A 14 -20.99 4.58 50.98
N CYS A 15 -20.39 5.71 51.37
CA CYS A 15 -20.14 6.85 50.47
C CYS A 15 -19.02 6.56 49.45
N TYR A 16 -17.98 5.82 49.84
CA TYR A 16 -16.86 5.48 48.95
C TYR A 16 -17.26 4.49 47.85
N THR A 17 -18.03 3.46 48.17
CA THR A 17 -18.45 2.45 47.19
C THR A 17 -19.42 3.00 46.13
N LYS A 18 -20.28 3.97 46.51
CA LYS A 18 -21.20 4.63 45.57
C LYS A 18 -20.45 5.56 44.61
N ARG A 19 -19.46 6.32 45.10
CA ARG A 19 -18.59 7.17 44.26
C ARG A 19 -17.73 6.35 43.28
N TYR A 20 -17.20 5.20 43.71
CA TYR A 20 -16.38 4.33 42.86
C TYR A 20 -17.17 3.69 41.71
N LYS A 21 -18.44 3.30 41.94
CA LYS A 21 -19.33 2.79 40.87
C LYS A 21 -19.66 3.85 39.82
N VAL A 22 -19.86 5.10 40.24
CA VAL A 22 -20.13 6.21 39.32
C VAL A 22 -18.88 6.55 38.49
N LEU A 23 -17.70 6.60 39.09
CA LEU A 23 -16.44 6.85 38.36
C LEU A 23 -16.15 5.78 37.30
N LYS A 24 -16.33 4.49 37.63
CA LYS A 24 -16.12 3.39 36.67
C LYS A 24 -17.03 3.49 35.44
N LYS A 25 -18.29 3.90 35.62
CA LYS A 25 -19.26 3.99 34.52
C LYS A 25 -18.92 5.11 33.54
N THR A 26 -18.38 6.23 34.02
CA THR A 26 -17.99 7.37 33.19
C THR A 26 -16.73 7.08 32.38
N VAL A 27 -15.72 6.44 32.99
CA VAL A 27 -14.46 6.08 32.31
C VAL A 27 -14.69 5.04 31.21
N ILE A 28 -15.50 4.01 31.47
CA ILE A 28 -15.82 2.98 30.45
C ILE A 28 -16.54 3.61 29.25
N LYS A 29 -17.47 4.54 29.47
CA LYS A 29 -18.17 5.23 28.38
C LYS A 29 -17.21 6.05 27.50
N GLN A 30 -16.23 6.73 28.11
CA GLN A 30 -15.21 7.49 27.36
C GLN A 30 -14.28 6.59 26.53
N ILE A 31 -13.86 5.45 27.08
CA ILE A 31 -13.01 4.48 26.35
C ILE A 31 -13.76 3.91 25.14
N ILE A 32 -15.04 3.55 25.28
CA ILE A 32 -15.84 3.03 24.16
C ILE A 32 -15.98 4.10 23.06
N ILE A 33 -16.23 5.36 23.42
CA ILE A 33 -16.29 6.46 22.45
C ILE A 33 -14.96 6.61 21.71
N LEU A 34 -13.82 6.53 22.42
CA LEU A 34 -12.49 6.60 21.78
C LEU A 34 -12.26 5.45 20.79
N ILE A 35 -12.64 4.22 21.15
CA ILE A 35 -12.50 3.05 20.26
C ILE A 35 -13.36 3.23 19.00
N VAL A 36 -14.62 3.68 19.15
CA VAL A 36 -15.52 3.92 18.02
C VAL A 36 -14.99 5.05 17.13
N MET A 37 -14.48 6.13 17.72
CA MET A 37 -13.87 7.23 16.95
C MET A 37 -12.61 6.75 16.19
N LEU A 38 -11.81 5.86 16.79
CA LEU A 38 -10.64 5.26 16.14
C LEU A 38 -11.05 4.39 14.93
N GLN A 39 -12.13 3.61 15.07
CA GLN A 39 -12.67 2.77 13.99
C GLN A 39 -13.30 3.59 12.86
N ILE A 40 -13.99 4.69 13.18
CA ILE A 40 -14.55 5.59 12.16
C ILE A 40 -13.42 6.32 11.41
N ALA A 41 -12.37 6.74 12.12
CA ALA A 41 -11.22 7.38 11.50
C ALA A 41 -10.50 6.44 10.50
N SER A 42 -10.30 5.16 10.85
CA SER A 42 -9.67 4.19 9.95
C SER A 42 -10.52 3.86 8.71
N LEU A 43 -11.85 3.82 8.84
CA LEU A 43 -12.77 3.66 7.71
C LEU A 43 -12.76 4.90 6.78
N SER A 44 -12.72 6.10 7.35
CA SER A 44 -12.72 7.35 6.58
C SER A 44 -11.42 7.57 5.79
N TYR A 45 -10.30 7.02 6.25
CA TYR A 45 -9.02 7.10 5.54
C TYR A 45 -9.00 6.24 4.27
N GLY A 46 -9.84 5.20 4.19
CA GLY A 46 -9.92 4.30 3.03
C GLY A 46 -10.76 4.83 1.85
N GLN A 47 -11.57 5.88 2.02
CA GLN A 47 -12.57 6.29 1.02
C GLN A 47 -12.26 7.57 0.24
N LYS A 48 -11.16 8.29 0.53
CA LYS A 48 -11.00 9.65 -0.02
C LYS A 48 -10.51 9.79 -1.46
N ASN A 49 -10.09 8.72 -2.14
CA ASN A 49 -9.44 8.86 -3.46
C ASN A 49 -10.00 7.89 -4.53
N ASN A 50 -11.32 7.86 -4.75
CA ASN A 50 -11.87 7.36 -6.02
C ASN A 50 -11.63 8.35 -7.18
N LYS A 51 -10.47 9.03 -7.20
CA LYS A 51 -10.00 9.74 -8.37
C LYS A 51 -9.38 8.67 -9.26
N ILE A 52 -10.03 8.36 -10.38
CA ILE A 52 -9.46 7.53 -11.44
C ILE A 52 -8.05 8.08 -11.69
N MET A 53 -7.06 7.25 -11.41
CA MET A 53 -5.66 7.66 -11.42
C MET A 53 -5.27 8.00 -12.86
N LYS A 54 -4.77 9.22 -13.08
CA LYS A 54 -4.26 9.62 -14.40
C LYS A 54 -2.81 9.16 -14.50
N ILE A 55 -2.50 8.33 -15.48
CA ILE A 55 -1.11 7.91 -15.74
C ILE A 55 -0.18 9.10 -15.95
N GLU A 56 -0.70 10.19 -16.51
CA GLU A 56 0.00 11.48 -16.71
C GLU A 56 0.62 12.04 -15.42
N ASP A 57 0.08 11.67 -14.25
CA ASP A 57 0.55 12.15 -12.94
C ASP A 57 1.72 11.29 -12.38
N ILE A 58 2.15 10.22 -13.09
CA ILE A 58 3.23 9.34 -12.64
C ILE A 58 4.58 9.94 -13.01
N GLU A 59 5.38 10.29 -11.99
CA GLU A 59 6.76 10.71 -12.19
C GLU A 59 7.62 9.54 -12.68
N LEU A 60 8.29 9.74 -13.82
CA LEU A 60 9.19 8.75 -14.40
C LEU A 60 10.64 9.06 -14.01
N PHE A 61 11.44 8.01 -13.87
CA PHE A 61 12.88 8.09 -13.61
C PHE A 61 13.60 8.89 -14.71
N GLN A 62 13.14 8.75 -15.95
CA GLN A 62 13.68 9.46 -17.11
C GLN A 62 12.52 9.95 -17.98
N LYS A 63 12.61 11.20 -18.45
CA LYS A 63 11.59 11.79 -19.34
C LYS A 63 11.60 11.18 -20.74
N SER A 64 12.77 10.74 -21.18
CA SER A 64 13.01 10.09 -22.47
C SER A 64 14.09 9.04 -22.29
N ILE A 65 13.88 7.86 -22.86
CA ILE A 65 14.87 6.76 -22.82
C ILE A 65 15.70 6.84 -24.10
N GLU A 66 17.01 6.98 -23.96
CA GLU A 66 17.95 6.86 -25.08
C GLU A 66 18.31 5.38 -25.31
N TYR A 67 18.39 4.97 -26.58
CA TYR A 67 18.66 3.60 -26.97
C TYR A 67 20.04 3.47 -27.65
N PRO A 68 20.84 2.44 -27.33
CA PRO A 68 20.56 1.36 -26.38
C PRO A 68 20.59 1.86 -24.92
N TYR A 69 19.62 1.41 -24.13
CA TYR A 69 19.50 1.74 -22.72
C TYR A 69 20.11 0.64 -21.86
N GLN A 70 20.92 1.06 -20.89
CA GLN A 70 21.45 0.23 -19.81
C GLN A 70 21.31 0.99 -18.49
N ALA A 71 20.65 0.39 -17.51
CA ALA A 71 20.52 0.99 -16.19
C ALA A 71 21.89 1.13 -15.51
N SER A 72 22.09 2.23 -14.77
CA SER A 72 23.29 2.39 -13.93
C SER A 72 23.39 1.24 -12.91
N GLU A 73 24.63 0.87 -12.54
CA GLU A 73 24.84 -0.23 -11.60
C GLU A 73 24.13 0.01 -10.25
N LYS A 74 24.08 1.26 -9.79
CA LYS A 74 23.31 1.64 -8.59
C LYS A 74 21.82 1.28 -8.74
N ARG A 75 21.18 1.71 -9.83
CA ARG A 75 19.75 1.44 -10.09
C ARG A 75 19.49 -0.06 -10.22
N LYS A 76 20.32 -0.75 -11.00
CA LYS A 76 20.26 -2.21 -11.18
C LYS A 76 20.35 -2.95 -9.85
N MET A 77 21.31 -2.61 -8.99
CA MET A 77 21.43 -3.22 -7.67
C MET A 77 20.22 -2.92 -6.77
N THR A 78 19.70 -1.70 -6.79
CA THR A 78 18.49 -1.35 -6.03
C THR A 78 17.28 -2.20 -6.47
N ILE A 79 17.06 -2.38 -7.77
CA ILE A 79 15.96 -3.19 -8.29
C ILE A 79 16.16 -4.66 -7.91
N LEU A 80 17.33 -5.24 -8.22
CA LEU A 80 17.60 -6.67 -8.00
C LEU A 80 17.53 -7.06 -6.51
N ASN A 81 18.00 -6.20 -5.59
CA ASN A 81 17.98 -6.47 -4.16
C ASN A 81 16.57 -6.36 -3.53
N ASN A 82 15.62 -5.72 -4.22
CA ASN A 82 14.31 -5.42 -3.67
C ASN A 82 13.13 -6.06 -4.43
N MET A 83 13.32 -6.52 -5.67
CA MET A 83 12.26 -7.09 -6.49
C MET A 83 11.48 -8.23 -5.81
N ASN A 84 12.17 -9.04 -5.00
CA ASN A 84 11.56 -10.18 -4.30
C ASN A 84 10.89 -9.84 -2.97
N LYS A 85 10.90 -8.55 -2.59
CA LYS A 85 10.15 -8.01 -1.45
C LYS A 85 8.79 -7.46 -1.87
N LEU A 86 8.47 -7.47 -3.16
CA LEU A 86 7.16 -7.10 -3.67
C LEU A 86 6.11 -8.10 -3.19
N GLU A 87 4.99 -7.57 -2.72
CA GLU A 87 3.87 -8.38 -2.24
C GLU A 87 2.56 -7.88 -2.86
N LYS A 88 1.63 -8.81 -3.07
CA LYS A 88 0.29 -8.49 -3.57
C LYS A 88 -0.39 -7.49 -2.64
N GLY A 89 -1.07 -6.49 -3.20
CA GLY A 89 -1.72 -5.44 -2.42
C GLY A 89 -0.81 -4.30 -1.93
N MET A 90 0.51 -4.35 -2.18
CA MET A 90 1.39 -3.19 -1.98
C MET A 90 0.89 -2.01 -2.82
N THR A 91 0.96 -0.81 -2.27
CA THR A 91 0.61 0.42 -2.99
C THR A 91 1.70 0.81 -3.97
N LYS A 92 1.34 1.54 -5.03
CA LYS A 92 2.29 2.23 -5.91
C LYS A 92 3.36 3.02 -5.15
N ALA A 93 2.97 3.77 -4.11
CA ALA A 93 3.90 4.56 -3.31
C ALA A 93 4.94 3.68 -2.59
N GLN A 94 4.50 2.57 -1.99
CA GLN A 94 5.42 1.59 -1.37
C GLN A 94 6.37 0.97 -2.40
N VAL A 95 5.89 0.66 -3.60
CA VAL A 95 6.74 0.13 -4.68
C VAL A 95 7.80 1.15 -5.11
N ILE A 96 7.43 2.42 -5.28
CA ILE A 96 8.36 3.50 -5.63
C ILE A 96 9.38 3.74 -4.52
N GLU A 97 8.96 3.72 -3.27
CA GLU A 97 9.87 3.83 -2.12
C GLU A 97 10.88 2.66 -2.10
N LEU A 98 10.40 1.46 -2.43
CA LEU A 98 11.20 0.23 -2.40
C LEU A 98 12.19 0.11 -3.57
N MET A 99 11.78 0.48 -4.79
CA MET A 99 12.54 0.23 -6.03
C MET A 99 12.94 1.49 -6.79
N THR A 100 12.62 2.68 -6.27
CA THR A 100 12.71 4.01 -6.92
C THR A 100 11.65 4.25 -8.01
N LEU A 101 11.74 5.40 -8.69
CA LEU A 101 10.83 5.76 -9.77
C LEU A 101 10.92 4.74 -10.93
N PRO A 102 9.79 4.44 -11.61
CA PRO A 102 9.75 3.56 -12.78
C PRO A 102 10.29 4.25 -14.03
N ASP A 103 10.71 3.48 -15.03
CA ASP A 103 11.16 4.01 -16.33
C ASP A 103 9.99 4.32 -17.26
N ASP A 104 8.88 3.60 -17.12
CA ASP A 104 7.71 3.73 -17.98
C ASP A 104 6.43 3.33 -17.22
N ALA A 105 5.30 3.90 -17.62
CA ALA A 105 3.98 3.66 -17.03
C ALA A 105 2.93 3.49 -18.14
N ASN A 106 2.23 2.35 -18.13
CA ASN A 106 1.31 1.98 -19.21
C ASN A 106 -0.08 1.60 -18.67
N LEU A 107 -1.16 2.03 -19.33
CA LEU A 107 -2.52 1.62 -19.00
C LEU A 107 -2.69 0.11 -19.23
N THR A 108 -3.45 -0.56 -18.36
CA THR A 108 -3.81 -1.98 -18.51
C THR A 108 -5.30 -2.08 -18.79
N TYR A 109 -5.65 -2.79 -19.87
CA TYR A 109 -7.02 -2.93 -20.35
C TYR A 109 -7.52 -4.37 -20.18
N ASP A 110 -8.82 -4.54 -19.94
CA ASP A 110 -9.45 -5.86 -20.04
C ASP A 110 -9.61 -6.26 -21.51
N PHE A 111 -9.36 -7.52 -21.83
CA PHE A 111 -9.53 -8.08 -23.17
C PHE A 111 -10.99 -8.38 -23.52
N LYS A 112 -11.93 -8.17 -22.58
CA LYS A 112 -13.37 -8.37 -22.83
C LYS A 112 -13.90 -7.34 -23.84
N LYS A 113 -14.39 -7.88 -24.97
CA LYS A 113 -14.87 -7.23 -26.21
C LYS A 113 -15.39 -5.78 -26.10
N ALA A 114 -14.77 -4.94 -26.95
CA ALA A 114 -15.36 -3.94 -27.85
C ALA A 114 -15.76 -2.53 -27.38
N ASN A 115 -15.66 -2.17 -26.10
CA ASN A 115 -15.79 -0.75 -25.71
C ASN A 115 -14.46 -0.25 -25.10
N SER A 116 -13.97 0.89 -25.60
CA SER A 116 -12.67 1.51 -25.31
C SER A 116 -12.41 1.91 -23.85
N ASP A 117 -13.40 1.71 -22.97
CA ASP A 117 -13.42 2.30 -21.64
C ASP A 117 -13.07 1.29 -20.54
N ASN A 118 -12.58 0.10 -20.89
CA ASN A 118 -12.30 -1.00 -19.97
C ASN A 118 -10.87 -0.93 -19.38
N VAL A 119 -10.47 0.23 -18.86
CA VAL A 119 -9.22 0.36 -18.09
C VAL A 119 -9.40 -0.36 -16.75
N ILE A 120 -8.61 -1.41 -16.53
CA ILE A 120 -8.62 -2.19 -15.27
C ILE A 120 -7.49 -1.80 -14.32
N GLY A 121 -6.59 -0.93 -14.78
CA GLY A 121 -5.52 -0.37 -13.97
C GLY A 121 -4.36 0.11 -14.84
N PHE A 122 -3.15 -0.04 -14.33
CA PHE A 122 -1.93 0.38 -14.99
C PHE A 122 -0.76 -0.52 -14.63
N SER A 123 0.38 -0.32 -15.28
CA SER A 123 1.61 -1.02 -15.00
C SER A 123 2.79 -0.07 -14.92
N LEU A 124 3.69 -0.36 -14.00
CA LEU A 124 5.00 0.28 -13.90
C LEU A 124 6.07 -0.64 -14.45
N VAL A 125 6.99 -0.09 -15.22
CA VAL A 125 8.10 -0.82 -15.84
C VAL A 125 9.41 -0.32 -15.25
N TYR A 126 10.23 -1.28 -14.81
CA TYR A 126 11.58 -1.05 -14.32
C TYR A 126 12.55 -1.70 -15.29
N LEU A 127 13.24 -0.88 -16.07
CA LEU A 127 14.10 -1.30 -17.16
C LEU A 127 15.54 -1.45 -16.66
N LEU A 128 16.17 -2.60 -16.95
CA LEU A 128 17.59 -2.84 -16.73
C LEU A 128 18.39 -2.74 -18.03
N ARG A 129 17.81 -3.20 -19.15
CA ARG A 129 18.40 -3.13 -20.48
C ARG A 129 17.31 -3.11 -21.56
N ARG A 130 17.51 -2.35 -22.63
CA ARG A 130 16.77 -2.44 -23.90
C ARG A 130 17.62 -1.90 -25.05
N ASN A 131 17.78 -2.67 -26.12
CA ASN A 131 18.66 -2.29 -27.23
C ASN A 131 18.03 -1.27 -28.18
N ILE A 132 16.75 -1.42 -28.49
CA ILE A 132 16.00 -0.58 -29.43
C ILE A 132 14.61 -0.25 -28.89
N GLU A 133 14.03 0.85 -29.34
CA GLU A 133 12.72 1.35 -28.86
C GLU A 133 11.56 0.40 -29.20
N SER A 134 11.48 -0.01 -30.47
CA SER A 134 10.39 -0.80 -31.03
C SER A 134 10.92 -2.06 -31.73
N GLY A 135 10.09 -3.08 -31.87
CA GLY A 135 10.48 -4.39 -32.41
C GLY A 135 9.93 -5.56 -31.58
N SER A 136 10.26 -6.77 -32.00
CA SER A 136 10.01 -8.01 -31.28
C SER A 136 10.81 -8.10 -29.98
N GLY A 137 10.40 -8.96 -29.05
CA GLY A 137 11.12 -9.18 -27.79
C GLY A 137 12.58 -9.59 -27.99
N LEU A 138 12.87 -10.35 -29.05
CA LEU A 138 14.21 -10.76 -29.45
C LEU A 138 15.05 -9.56 -29.92
N GLU A 139 14.50 -8.70 -30.78
CA GLU A 139 15.21 -7.52 -31.29
C GLU A 139 15.48 -6.49 -30.18
N LYS A 140 14.51 -6.30 -29.28
CA LYS A 140 14.66 -5.38 -28.16
C LYS A 140 15.65 -5.88 -27.09
N ASN A 141 15.86 -7.20 -27.00
CA ASN A 141 16.73 -7.84 -26.01
C ASN A 141 16.52 -7.30 -24.58
N GLU A 142 15.24 -7.19 -24.20
CA GLU A 142 14.82 -6.50 -22.99
C GLU A 142 15.18 -7.29 -21.73
N LYS A 143 15.62 -6.56 -20.71
CA LYS A 143 15.69 -7.04 -19.34
C LYS A 143 14.90 -6.07 -18.47
N LEU A 144 13.74 -6.49 -17.99
CA LEU A 144 12.83 -5.61 -17.25
C LEU A 144 11.97 -6.36 -16.23
N LEU A 145 11.43 -5.59 -15.30
CA LEU A 145 10.41 -6.00 -14.35
C LEU A 145 9.16 -5.15 -14.60
N ARG A 146 8.01 -5.80 -14.80
CA ARG A 146 6.72 -5.14 -14.97
C ARG A 146 5.81 -5.49 -13.80
N ILE A 147 5.23 -4.47 -13.18
CA ILE A 147 4.34 -4.59 -12.03
C ILE A 147 3.00 -3.98 -12.42
N HIS A 148 1.93 -4.75 -12.27
CA HIS A 148 0.58 -4.31 -12.59
C HIS A 148 -0.18 -3.96 -11.32
N PHE A 149 -0.91 -2.86 -11.41
CA PHE A 149 -1.73 -2.29 -10.36
C PHE A 149 -3.18 -2.27 -10.80
N ASP A 150 -4.10 -2.40 -9.84
CA ASP A 150 -5.52 -2.14 -10.07
C ASP A 150 -5.81 -0.62 -10.09
N ASN A 151 -7.09 -0.28 -10.22
CA ASN A 151 -7.57 1.11 -10.18
C ASN A 151 -7.45 1.78 -8.79
N TYR A 152 -6.97 1.07 -7.77
CA TYR A 152 -6.74 1.55 -6.40
C TYR A 152 -5.25 1.64 -6.06
N ASP A 153 -4.37 1.67 -7.08
CA ASP A 153 -2.91 1.70 -6.94
C ASP A 153 -2.35 0.48 -6.18
N LYS A 154 -3.02 -0.69 -6.20
CA LYS A 154 -2.57 -1.90 -5.49
C LYS A 154 -2.02 -2.96 -6.44
N ILE A 155 -0.88 -3.58 -6.10
CA ILE A 155 -0.31 -4.66 -6.91
C ILE A 155 -1.30 -5.82 -7.03
N ILE A 156 -1.61 -6.20 -8.27
CA ILE A 156 -2.45 -7.35 -8.60
C ILE A 156 -1.64 -8.51 -9.18
N TRP A 157 -0.62 -8.23 -10.00
CA TRP A 157 0.28 -9.25 -10.57
C TRP A 157 1.59 -8.61 -11.04
N SER A 158 2.63 -9.42 -11.26
CA SER A 158 3.93 -8.95 -11.74
C SER A 158 4.65 -10.05 -12.53
N HIS A 159 5.52 -9.66 -13.44
CA HIS A 159 6.38 -10.58 -14.18
C HIS A 159 7.69 -9.89 -14.58
N SER A 160 8.71 -10.68 -14.89
CA SER A 160 9.99 -10.20 -15.43
C SER A 160 10.28 -10.78 -16.80
N ILE A 161 11.18 -10.12 -17.52
CA ILE A 161 11.79 -10.60 -18.77
C ILE A 161 13.30 -10.63 -18.54
N ASP A 162 13.94 -11.79 -18.74
CA ASP A 162 15.39 -11.99 -18.63
C ASP A 162 15.98 -11.60 -17.25
N ILE A 163 15.20 -11.68 -16.17
CA ILE A 163 15.68 -11.44 -14.79
C ILE A 163 15.58 -12.73 -13.98
N ASP A 164 16.74 -13.34 -13.72
CA ASP A 164 16.86 -14.54 -12.90
C ASP A 164 16.47 -14.30 -11.43
N GLY A 165 15.86 -15.31 -10.83
CA GLY A 165 15.55 -15.32 -9.40
C GLY A 165 14.40 -14.39 -8.98
N PHE A 166 13.70 -13.76 -9.92
CA PHE A 166 12.50 -13.00 -9.63
C PHE A 166 11.32 -13.92 -9.28
N ARG A 167 10.65 -13.66 -8.15
CA ARG A 167 9.44 -14.35 -7.73
C ARG A 167 8.21 -13.57 -8.19
N ALA A 168 7.63 -14.01 -9.31
CA ALA A 168 6.45 -13.38 -9.89
C ALA A 168 5.24 -13.42 -8.93
N ILE A 169 4.40 -12.39 -8.99
CA ILE A 169 3.10 -12.36 -8.32
C ILE A 169 2.06 -12.81 -9.35
N GLU A 170 1.47 -13.98 -9.13
CA GLU A 170 0.51 -14.59 -10.04
C GLU A 170 -0.79 -13.80 -10.16
N LYS A 171 -1.37 -13.81 -11.36
CA LYS A 171 -2.70 -13.26 -11.64
C LYS A 171 -3.78 -14.18 -11.07
N GLU A 172 -4.82 -13.61 -10.45
CA GLU A 172 -6.01 -14.37 -10.01
C GLU A 172 -6.88 -14.81 -11.18
#